data_AF-A0A1G0XPW3-F1
#
_entry.id   AF-A0A1G0XPW3-F1
#
_cell.length_a   1.000
_cell.length_b   1.000
_cell.length_c   1.000
_cell.angle_alpha   90.00
_cell.angle_beta   90.00
_cell.angle_gamma   90.00
#
_symmetry.space_group_name_H-M   'P 1'
#
loop_
_entity.id
_entity.type
_entity.pdbx_description
1 polymer ?
#
loop_
_entity_poly.entity_id
_entity_poly.type
_entity_poly.pdbx_seq_one_letter_code
_entity_poly.pdbx_strand_id
1 'polypeptide(L)' 'MKNKLTVAIEKDLIPKAKSYARSHGTSLSEIIEKTFRSLPEGRGISFSGRWRGKFTAARKNEDRFKKLAEKYL' A
#
# COMPACT_ATOMS: atom_id res chain seq x y z
N MET A 1 -12.10 -17.36 1.19
CA MET A 1 -12.47 -17.79 2.55
C MET A 1 -12.60 -16.56 3.43
N LYS A 2 -13.55 -16.50 4.37
CA LYS A 2 -13.73 -15.35 5.28
C LYS A 2 -13.14 -15.66 6.65
N ASN A 3 -12.36 -14.74 7.19
CA ASN A 3 -11.80 -14.81 8.54
C ASN A 3 -12.57 -13.87 9.48
N LYS A 4 -12.68 -14.24 10.76
CA LYS A 4 -13.34 -13.41 11.77
C LYS A 4 -12.34 -12.40 12.34
N LEU A 5 -12.73 -11.13 12.36
CA LEU A 5 -12.02 -10.06 13.06
C LEU A 5 -12.88 -9.58 14.23
N THR A 6 -12.30 -9.50 15.43
CA THR A 6 -12.96 -8.90 16.60
C THR A 6 -12.26 -7.59 16.92
N VAL A 7 -13.04 -6.52 17.04
CA VAL A 7 -12.57 -5.16 17.30
C VAL A 7 -13.26 -4.59 18.53
N ALA A 8 -12.56 -3.77 19.30
CA ALA A 8 -13.15 -2.95 20.35
C ALA A 8 -13.58 -1.61 19.74
N ILE A 9 -14.84 -1.22 19.95
CA ILE A 9 -15.44 0.02 19.48
C ILE A 9 -16.34 0.55 20.59
N GLU A 10 -16.49 1.87 20.68
CA GLU A 10 -17.42 2.50 21.61
C GLU A 10 -18.86 2.00 21.39
N LYS A 11 -19.57 1.71 22.48
CA LYS A 11 -20.86 1.00 22.45
C LYS A 11 -21.93 1.78 21.69
N ASP A 12 -21.92 3.09 21.81
CA ASP A 12 -22.85 4.05 21.19
C ASP A 12 -22.63 4.21 19.68
N LEU A 13 -21.42 3.90 19.18
CA LEU A 13 -21.14 3.91 17.74
C LEU A 13 -21.72 2.69 17.01
N ILE A 14 -21.95 1.57 17.70
CA ILE A 14 -22.43 0.31 17.08
C ILE A 14 -23.81 0.49 16.41
N PRO A 15 -24.84 1.06 17.07
CA PRO A 15 -26.13 1.29 16.44
C PRO A 15 -26.04 2.22 15.24
N LYS A 16 -25.27 3.31 15.37
CA LYS A 16 -25.07 4.31 14.31
C LYS A 16 -24.43 3.70 13.06
N ALA A 17 -23.37 2.90 13.26
CA ALA A 17 -22.66 2.23 12.18
C ALA A 17 -23.54 1.18 11.47
N LYS A 18 -24.33 0.40 12.23
CA LYS A 18 -25.28 -0.56 11.65
C LYS A 18 -26.41 0.11 10.88
N SER A 19 -26.94 1.22 11.40
CA SER A 19 -27.98 2.02 10.73
C SER A 19 -27.47 2.58 9.40
N TYR A 20 -26.26 3.16 9.40
CA TYR A 20 -25.59 3.62 8.19
C TYR A 20 -25.40 2.49 7.17
N ALA A 21 -24.92 1.32 7.59
CA ALA A 21 -24.76 0.18 6.68
C ALA A 21 -26.09 -0.21 6.03
N ARG A 22 -27.15 -0.30 6.82
CA ARG A 22 -28.48 -0.67 6.35
C ARG A 22 -29.06 0.35 5.37
N SER A 23 -28.89 1.66 5.62
CA SER A 23 -29.36 2.70 4.71
C SER A 23 -28.63 2.69 3.36
N HIS A 24 -27.41 2.14 3.31
CA HIS A 24 -26.62 1.98 2.09
C HIS A 24 -26.74 0.57 1.46
N GLY A 25 -27.70 -0.25 1.91
CA GLY A 25 -27.93 -1.59 1.37
C GLY A 25 -26.75 -2.55 1.56
N THR A 26 -25.91 -2.32 2.55
CA THR A 26 -24.67 -3.07 2.80
C THR A 26 -24.60 -3.56 4.26
N SER A 27 -23.54 -4.30 4.59
CA SER A 27 -23.27 -4.77 5.95
C SER A 27 -22.12 -4.01 6.58
N LEU A 28 -22.09 -3.93 7.92
CA LEU A 28 -20.98 -3.33 8.65
C LEU A 28 -19.64 -4.02 8.31
N SER A 29 -19.66 -5.35 8.17
CA SER A 29 -18.47 -6.12 7.73
C SER A 29 -17.98 -5.72 6.35
N GLU A 30 -18.88 -5.44 5.41
CA GLU A 30 -18.51 -5.05 4.06
C GLU A 30 -17.95 -3.62 4.01
N ILE A 31 -18.51 -2.70 4.82
CA ILE A 31 -17.95 -1.35 4.98
C ILE A 31 -16.53 -1.42 5.53
N ILE A 32 -16.32 -2.20 6.60
CA ILE A 32 -14.99 -2.39 7.21
C ILE A 32 -14.04 -3.02 6.19
N GLU A 33 -14.48 -4.03 5.44
CA GLU A 33 -13.66 -4.68 4.42
C GLU A 33 -13.28 -3.72 3.28
N LYS A 34 -14.23 -2.91 2.78
CA LYS A 34 -13.94 -1.86 1.78
C LYS A 34 -12.94 -0.84 2.31
N THR A 35 -13.09 -0.43 3.56
CA THR A 35 -12.18 0.50 4.21
C THR A 35 -10.77 -0.10 4.27
N PHE A 36 -10.62 -1.34 4.72
CA PHE A 36 -9.33 -2.03 4.73
C PHE A 36 -8.72 -2.21 3.33
N ARG A 37 -9.54 -2.50 2.31
CA ARG A 37 -9.08 -2.58 0.92
C ARG A 37 -8.62 -1.24 0.35
N SER A 38 -9.19 -0.14 0.83
CA SER A 38 -8.80 1.22 0.43
C SER A 38 -7.56 1.74 1.16
N LEU A 39 -7.13 1.07 2.24
CA LEU A 39 -5.89 1.45 2.89
C LEU A 39 -4.74 1.21 1.90
N PRO A 40 -3.85 2.20 1.70
CA PRO A 40 -2.66 1.97 0.91
C PRO A 40 -1.92 0.79 1.54
N GLU A 41 -1.47 -0.15 0.71
CA GLU A 41 -0.63 -1.25 1.21
C GLU A 41 0.50 -0.63 2.03
N GLY A 42 0.50 -0.95 3.32
CA GLY A 42 1.44 -0.44 4.31
C GLY A 42 2.84 -0.93 3.99
N ARG A 43 3.46 -0.22 3.05
CA ARG A 43 4.85 -0.06 2.64
C ARG A 43 4.73 0.53 1.24
N GLY A 44 4.50 1.84 1.18
CA GLY A 44 4.79 2.59 -0.05
C GLY A 44 6.14 2.08 -0.54
N ILE A 45 6.16 1.56 -1.77
CA ILE A 45 7.27 0.76 -2.30
C ILE A 45 8.56 1.40 -1.82
N SER A 46 9.34 0.69 -0.99
CA SER A 46 10.56 1.27 -0.43
C SER A 46 11.38 1.84 -1.59
N PHE A 47 12.13 2.93 -1.37
CA PHE A 47 12.96 3.51 -2.44
C PHE A 47 13.69 2.41 -3.23
N SER A 48 14.29 1.46 -2.50
CA SER A 48 14.92 0.27 -3.09
C SER A 48 13.95 -0.62 -3.87
N GLY A 49 12.75 -0.92 -3.36
CA GLY A 49 11.73 -1.67 -4.12
C GLY A 49 11.26 -0.96 -5.39
N ARG A 50 11.18 0.38 -5.36
CA ARG A 50 10.70 1.18 -6.50
C ARG A 50 11.73 1.23 -7.62
N TRP A 51 13.02 1.25 -7.26
CA TRP A 51 14.12 1.53 -8.16
C TRP A 51 15.07 0.35 -8.44
N ARG A 52 14.94 -0.78 -7.73
CA ARG A 52 15.73 -2.01 -8.00
C ARG A 52 15.56 -2.44 -9.45
N GLY A 53 16.68 -2.59 -10.16
CA GLY A 53 16.71 -2.98 -11.57
C GLY A 53 16.25 -1.91 -12.56
N LYS A 54 15.88 -0.70 -12.10
CA LYS A 54 15.46 0.42 -12.96
C LYS A 54 16.54 1.48 -13.15
N PHE A 55 17.62 1.44 -12.37
CA PHE A 55 18.77 2.32 -12.59
C PHE A 55 19.54 1.86 -13.82
N THR A 56 19.60 2.73 -14.83
CA THR A 56 20.50 2.59 -15.95
C THR A 56 21.65 3.57 -15.79
N ALA A 57 22.87 3.12 -16.09
CA ALA A 57 24.01 4.01 -16.13
C ALA A 57 23.75 5.09 -17.19
N ALA A 58 23.79 6.36 -16.79
CA ALA A 58 23.74 7.46 -17.74
C ALA A 58 25.02 7.40 -18.58
N ARG A 59 24.93 6.78 -19.76
CA ARG A 59 26.05 6.64 -20.70
C ARG A 59 26.42 8.03 -21.21
N LYS A 60 27.36 8.68 -20.53
CA LYS A 60 28.00 9.90 -21.01
C LYS A 60 29.36 9.53 -21.58
N ASN A 61 29.70 10.14 -22.71
CA ASN A 61 30.96 9.91 -23.41
C ASN A 61 32.09 10.72 -22.74
N GLU A 62 32.23 10.58 -21.42
CA GLU A 62 33.21 11.27 -20.60
C GLU A 62 34.28 10.27 -20.15
N ASP A 63 35.55 10.66 -20.17
CA ASP A 63 36.67 9.75 -19.83
C ASP A 63 36.60 9.24 -18.38
N ARG A 64 36.01 10.03 -17.48
CA ARG A 64 35.75 9.62 -16.10
C ARG A 64 34.76 8.46 -16.03
N PHE A 65 33.74 8.45 -16.89
CA PHE A 65 32.76 7.36 -16.96
C PHE A 65 33.42 6.07 -17.43
N LYS A 66 34.26 6.13 -18.48
CA LYS A 66 34.97 4.96 -19.00
C LYS A 66 35.83 4.27 -17.94
N LYS A 67 36.61 5.05 -17.18
CA LYS A 67 37.46 4.54 -16.09
C LYS A 67 36.65 3.90 -14.95
N LEU A 68 35.49 4.47 -14.61
CA LEU A 68 34.64 3.93 -13.56
C LEU A 68 33.88 2.67 -14.03
N ALA A 69 33.46 2.64 -15.30
CA ALA A 69 32.83 1.48 -15.89
C ALA A 69 33.76 0.27 -15.86
N GLU A 70 35.01 0.41 -16.28
CA GLU A 70 36.01 -0.68 -16.27
C GLU A 70 36.23 -1.29 -14.88
N LYS A 71 36.08 -0.50 -13.81
CA LYS A 71 36.32 -0.94 -12.43
C LYS A 71 35.10 -1.58 -11.75
N TYR A 72 33.89 -1.18 -12.13
CA TYR A 72 32.68 -1.44 -11.33
C TYR A 72 31.49 -2.01 -12.10
N LEU A 73 31.49 -1.98 -13.43
CA LEU A 73 30.45 -2.57 -14.30
C LEU A 73 30.99 -3.83 -14.96
#